data_AF-A0AAU3G7A0-F1
#
_entry.id   AF-A0AAU3G7A0-F1
#
_cell.length_a   1.000
_cell.length_b   1.000
_cell.length_c   1.000
_cell.angle_alpha   90.00
_cell.angle_beta   90.00
_cell.angle_gamma   90.00
#
_symmetry.space_group_name_H-M   'P 1'
#
loop_
_entity.id
_entity.type
_entity.pdbx_description
1 polymer ?
#
loop_
_entity_poly.entity_id
_entity_poly.type
_entity_poly.pdbx_seq_one_letter_code
_entity_poly.pdbx_strand_id
1 'polypeptide(L)'
;MSEGHPTAAQREALRLICAHEPMPAGRLAAELLAARRPSTNPGYGPAVARQASMLAWRLQAQGFIAEAADGVWRTTAGGRELIACPGATG
;
A
#
# COMPACT_ATOMS: atom_id res chain seq x y z
N MET A 1 -11.61 6.91 20.51
CA MET A 1 -11.24 7.13 19.10
C MET A 1 -9.74 7.29 19.06
N SER A 2 -8.99 6.26 18.64
CA SER A 2 -7.53 6.41 18.54
C SER A 2 -7.22 7.20 17.28
N GLU A 3 -6.61 8.37 17.43
CA GLU A 3 -5.94 9.12 16.35
C GLU A 3 -4.74 8.27 15.89
N GLY A 4 -5.05 7.25 15.10
CA GLY A 4 -4.24 6.05 14.95
C GLY A 4 -3.18 6.23 13.88
N HIS A 5 -1.94 6.47 14.32
CA HIS A 5 -0.76 6.43 13.46
C HIS A 5 -0.75 5.16 12.60
N PRO A 6 -0.32 5.22 11.33
CA PRO A 6 -0.32 4.06 10.45
C PRO A 6 0.57 2.95 11.03
N THR A 7 0.04 1.73 11.04
CA THR A 7 0.74 0.52 11.45
C THR A 7 1.96 0.27 10.54
N ALA A 8 2.91 -0.56 10.98
CA ALA A 8 4.08 -0.91 10.17
C ALA A 8 3.67 -1.48 8.79
N ALA A 9 2.67 -2.36 8.73
CA ALA A 9 2.16 -2.92 7.49
C ALA A 9 1.49 -1.87 6.58
N GLN A 10 0.81 -0.87 7.17
CA GLN A 10 0.27 0.25 6.40
C GLN A 10 1.37 1.13 5.81
N ARG A 11 2.41 1.45 6.58
CA ARG A 11 3.55 2.23 6.06
C ARG A 11 4.32 1.48 4.99
N GLU A 12 4.50 0.16 5.14
CA GLU A 12 5.11 -0.69 4.11
C GLU A 12 4.29 -0.65 2.82
N ALA A 13 2.99 -0.91 2.89
CA ALA A 13 2.11 -0.83 1.72
C ALA A 13 2.11 0.58 1.10
N LEU A 14 2.10 1.63 1.91
CA LEU A 14 2.16 3.02 1.43
C LEU A 14 3.47 3.32 0.69
N ARG A 15 4.61 2.80 1.17
CA ARG A 15 5.91 2.90 0.49
C ARG A 15 5.91 2.18 -0.85
N LEU A 16 5.35 0.97 -0.89
CA LEU A 16 5.24 0.20 -2.13
C LEU A 16 4.36 0.96 -3.14
N ILE A 17 3.18 1.43 -2.73
CA ILE A 17 2.31 2.23 -3.59
C ILE A 17 3.09 3.42 -4.15
N CYS A 18 3.76 4.20 -3.29
CA CYS A 18 4.52 5.37 -3.71
C CYS A 18 5.67 5.08 -4.69
N ALA A 19 6.37 3.95 -4.51
CA ALA A 19 7.48 3.55 -5.37
C ALA A 19 7.04 3.10 -6.78
N HIS A 20 5.79 2.67 -6.94
CA HIS A 20 5.28 2.13 -8.21
C HIS A 20 4.07 2.90 -8.73
N GLU A 21 3.95 4.20 -8.42
CA GLU A 21 2.83 5.00 -8.89
C GLU A 21 2.88 5.29 -10.38
N PRO A 22 1.73 5.27 -11.07
CA PRO A 22 0.43 4.81 -10.59
C PRO A 22 0.39 3.27 -10.42
N MET A 23 -0.06 2.77 -9.26
CA MET A 23 0.00 1.34 -8.91
C MET A 23 -1.34 0.63 -9.15
N PRO A 24 -1.40 -0.41 -10.00
CA PRO A 24 -2.59 -1.27 -10.10
C PRO A 24 -2.88 -2.02 -8.79
N ALA A 25 -4.15 -2.17 -8.41
CA ALA A 25 -4.60 -2.81 -7.17
C ALA A 25 -4.10 -4.25 -7.02
N GLY A 26 -4.04 -5.00 -8.14
CA GLY A 26 -3.50 -6.36 -8.15
C GLY A 26 -1.99 -6.43 -7.95
N ARG A 27 -1.26 -5.33 -8.17
CA ARG A 27 0.21 -5.30 -8.07
C ARG A 27 0.70 -5.25 -6.63
N LEU A 28 -0.04 -4.61 -5.71
CA LEU A 28 0.36 -4.48 -4.31
C LEU A 28 0.62 -5.84 -3.65
N ALA A 29 -0.20 -6.85 -3.96
CA ALA A 29 -0.01 -8.20 -3.44
C ALA A 29 1.30 -8.84 -3.91
N ALA A 30 1.66 -8.65 -5.18
CA ALA A 30 2.90 -9.16 -5.76
C ALA A 30 4.12 -8.47 -5.13
N GLU A 31 4.08 -7.14 -4.97
CA GLU A 31 5.18 -6.40 -4.34
C GLU A 31 5.32 -6.75 -2.85
N LEU A 32 4.21 -6.94 -2.13
CA LEU A 32 4.24 -7.43 -0.74
C LEU A 32 4.80 -8.85 -0.64
N LEU A 33 4.52 -9.72 -1.60
CA LEU A 33 5.12 -11.06 -1.66
C LEU A 33 6.63 -10.99 -1.92
N ALA A 34 7.06 -10.13 -2.84
CA ALA A 34 8.47 -9.94 -3.17
C ALA A 34 9.28 -9.33 -2.02
N ALA A 35 8.66 -8.43 -1.23
CA ALA A 35 9.30 -7.80 -0.08
C ALA A 35 9.42 -8.73 1.15
N ARG A 36 8.60 -9.78 1.24
CA ARG A 36 8.57 -10.69 2.40
C ARG A 36 9.49 -11.89 2.21
N ARG A 37 9.83 -12.53 3.33
CA ARG A 37 10.55 -13.82 3.28
C ARG A 37 9.71 -14.86 2.54
N PRO A 38 10.33 -15.66 1.64
CA PRO A 38 9.66 -16.77 0.98
C PRO A 38 9.04 -17.73 1.99
N SER A 39 7.85 -18.24 1.66
CA SER A 39 7.15 -19.25 2.45
C SER A 39 6.79 -20.43 1.57
N THR A 40 6.94 -21.64 2.10
CA THR A 40 6.50 -22.88 1.45
C THR A 40 5.03 -23.21 1.72
N ASN A 41 4.34 -22.40 2.52
CA ASN A 41 2.92 -22.60 2.79
C ASN A 41 2.09 -22.27 1.53
N PRO A 42 1.31 -23.23 0.99
CA PRO A 42 0.52 -23.01 -0.22
C PRO A 42 -0.55 -21.92 -0.06
N GLY A 43 -0.99 -21.66 1.17
CA GLY A 43 -1.93 -20.58 1.50
C GLY A 43 -1.28 -19.20 1.66
N TYR A 44 0.05 -19.10 1.59
CA TYR A 44 0.76 -17.84 1.84
C TYR A 44 0.42 -16.75 0.83
N GLY A 45 0.49 -17.07 -0.47
CA GLY A 45 0.12 -16.15 -1.55
C GLY A 45 -1.30 -15.57 -1.40
N PRO A 46 -2.33 -16.42 -1.29
CA PRO A 46 -3.70 -15.98 -1.04
C PRO A 46 -3.87 -15.13 0.23
N ALA A 47 -3.15 -15.46 1.31
CA ALA A 47 -3.19 -14.67 2.54
C ALA A 47 -2.60 -13.27 2.35
N VAL A 48 -1.47 -13.16 1.64
CA VAL A 48 -0.87 -11.85 1.31
C VAL A 48 -1.79 -11.03 0.40
N ALA A 49 -2.44 -11.66 -0.58
CA ALA A 49 -3.40 -10.96 -1.45
C ALA A 49 -4.56 -10.35 -0.66
N ARG A 50 -5.15 -11.11 0.27
CA ARG A 50 -6.21 -10.59 1.17
C ARG A 50 -5.70 -9.45 2.04
N GLN A 51 -4.47 -9.58 2.56
CA GLN A 51 -3.84 -8.54 3.36
C GLN A 51 -3.59 -7.27 2.53
N ALA A 52 -3.16 -7.40 1.28
CA ALA A 52 -2.95 -6.29 0.35
C ALA A 52 -4.26 -5.50 0.13
N SER A 53 -5.36 -6.17 -0.18
CA SER A 53 -6.67 -5.54 -0.34
C SER A 53 -7.13 -4.81 0.92
N MET A 54 -6.98 -5.42 2.11
CA MET A 54 -7.33 -4.76 3.38
C MET A 54 -6.46 -3.54 3.66
N LEU A 55 -5.16 -3.60 3.36
CA LEU A 55 -4.26 -2.47 3.55
C LEU A 55 -4.59 -1.32 2.61
N ALA A 56 -4.82 -1.60 1.33
CA ALA A 56 -5.23 -0.60 0.35
C ALA A 56 -6.53 0.10 0.78
N TRP A 57 -7.55 -0.68 1.15
CA TRP A 57 -8.83 -0.14 1.64
C TRP A 57 -8.65 0.77 2.86
N ARG A 58 -7.85 0.33 3.86
CA ARG A 58 -7.59 1.16 5.05
C ARG A 58 -6.82 2.44 4.72
N LEU A 59 -5.80 2.36 3.86
CA LEU A 59 -5.02 3.52 3.44
C LEU A 59 -5.90 4.53 2.68
N GLN A 60 -6.82 4.05 1.84
CA GLN A 60 -7.79 4.88 1.13
C GLN A 60 -8.77 5.53 2.11
N ALA A 61 -9.35 4.75 3.03
CA ALA A 61 -10.30 5.26 4.03
C ALA A 61 -9.67 6.30 4.97
N GLN A 62 -8.36 6.22 5.18
CA GLN A 62 -7.58 7.20 5.95
C GLN A 62 -7.08 8.39 5.11
N GLY A 63 -7.33 8.40 3.79
CA GLY A 63 -6.95 9.49 2.89
C GLY A 63 -5.46 9.52 2.52
N PHE A 64 -4.70 8.45 2.75
CA PHE A 64 -3.28 8.37 2.40
C PHE A 64 -3.03 7.96 0.95
N ILE A 65 -4.01 7.30 0.33
CA ILE A 65 -4.02 7.00 -1.10
C ILE A 65 -5.37 7.38 -1.70
N ALA A 66 -5.37 7.65 -3.00
CA ALA A 66 -6.54 7.92 -3.80
C ALA A 66 -6.53 7.03 -5.04
N GLU A 67 -7.74 6.67 -5.50
CA GLU A 67 -7.94 5.99 -6.77
C GLU A 67 -7.82 7.01 -7.90
N ALA A 68 -6.85 6.82 -8.80
CA ALA A 68 -6.61 7.68 -9.95
C ALA A 68 -7.41 7.24 -11.18
N ALA A 69 -7.71 5.95 -11.28
CA ALA A 69 -8.57 5.30 -12.26
C ALA A 69 -9.01 3.94 -11.67
N ASP A 70 -10.02 3.28 -12.25
CA ASP A 70 -10.53 1.99 -11.75
C ASP A 70 -9.40 1.00 -11.44
N GLY A 71 -9.22 0.70 -10.15
CA GLY A 71 -8.21 -0.22 -9.65
C GLY A 71 -6.78 0.31 -9.74
N VAL A 72 -6.54 1.61 -9.80
CA VAL A 72 -5.20 2.22 -9.88
C VAL A 72 -5.02 3.26 -8.77
N TRP A 73 -4.01 3.07 -7.93
CA TRP A 73 -3.75 3.87 -6.74
C TRP A 73 -2.60 4.86 -6.91
N ARG A 74 -2.73 6.02 -6.27
CA ARG A 74 -1.68 7.01 -6.04
C ARG A 74 -1.71 7.50 -4.60
N THR A 75 -0.58 7.86 -4.04
CA THR A 75 -0.43 8.46 -2.71
C THR A 75 -0.87 9.91 -2.76
N THR A 76 -1.55 10.33 -1.70
CA THR A 76 -1.89 11.73 -1.48
C THR A 76 -0.69 12.45 -0.87
N ALA A 77 -0.74 13.78 -0.79
CA ALA A 77 0.29 14.57 -0.10
C ALA A 77 0.50 14.10 1.36
N GLY A 78 -0.60 13.92 2.10
CA GLY A 78 -0.52 13.42 3.48
C GLY A 78 0.03 11.99 3.58
N GLY A 79 -0.28 11.13 2.60
CA GLY A 79 0.34 9.81 2.50
C GLY A 79 1.85 9.87 2.28
N ARG A 80 2.30 10.76 1.38
CA ARG A 80 3.73 10.96 1.07
C ARG A 80 4.50 11.48 2.28
N GLU A 81 3.95 12.45 3.00
CA GLU A 81 4.55 13.03 4.22
C GLU A 81 4.82 11.95 5.28
N LEU A 82 3.88 11.03 5.50
CA LEU A 82 3.99 9.98 6.52
C LEU A 82 5.15 9.00 6.32
N ILE A 83 5.62 8.85 5.08
CA ILE A 83 6.70 7.93 4.73
C ILE A 83 7.91 8.66 4.15
N ALA A 84 7.91 10.00 4.18
CA ALA A 84 8.89 10.84 3.49
C ALA A 84 9.10 10.39 2.03
N CYS A 85 8.01 10.02 1.35
CA CYS A 85 8.12 9.58 -0.02
C CYS A 85 8.47 10.76 -0.91
N PRO A 86 9.57 10.70 -1.68
CA PRO A 86 9.90 11.74 -2.63
C PRO A 86 8.76 11.86 -3.65
N GLY A 87 8.13 13.02 -3.72
CA GLY A 87 7.17 13.37 -4.76
C GLY A 87 7.74 14.44 -5.67
N ALA A 88 7.52 14.24 -6.98
CA ALA A 88 7.93 15.13 -8.04
C ALA A 88 7.77 16.59 -7.61
N THR A 89 8.88 17.30 -7.57
CA THR A 89 8.89 18.74 -7.41
C THR A 89 8.15 19.34 -8.60
N GLY A 90 7.03 20.00 -8.36
CA GLY A 90 6.33 20.84 -9.36
C GLY A 90 5.09 20.21 -9.96
#